data_AF-A0A1Q7WBF0-F1
#
_entry.id   AF-A0A1Q7WBF0-F1
#
_cell.length_a   1.000
_cell.length_b   1.000
_cell.length_c   1.000
_cell.angle_alpha   90.00
_cell.angle_beta   90.00
_cell.angle_gamma   90.00
#
_symmetry.space_group_name_H-M   'P 1'
#
loop_
_entity.id
_entity.type
_entity.pdbx_description
1 polymer ?
#
loop_
_entity_poly.entity_id
_entity_poly.type
_entity_poly.pdbx_seq_one_letter_code
_entity_poly.pdbx_strand_id
1 'polypeptide(L)'
;MHSLLPQPPATLLPADEPAATALAHATPGREAEVAAHFPTYSGAWAALARGAFDAGEPVAAYAYARTGYHRGLDQLRKAGWRGAGPVPWSHEPNQGFLRCLHLLALA
;
A
#
# COMPACT_ATOMS: atom_id res chain seq x y z
N MET A 1 -22.93 -12.93 -9.13
CA MET A 1 -22.64 -13.64 -10.39
C MET A 1 -21.25 -14.23 -10.28
N HIS A 2 -21.10 -15.55 -10.27
CA HIS A 2 -19.79 -16.20 -10.22
C HIS A 2 -19.29 -16.36 -11.66
N SER A 3 -18.11 -15.80 -11.98
CA SER A 3 -17.56 -15.90 -13.33
C SER A 3 -17.14 -17.35 -13.62
N LEU A 4 -17.53 -17.89 -14.77
CA LEU A 4 -17.22 -19.26 -15.22
C LEU A 4 -15.85 -19.35 -15.91
N LEU A 5 -15.13 -18.23 -16.05
CA LEU A 5 -13.78 -18.19 -16.62
C LEU A 5 -12.73 -18.31 -15.51
N PRO A 6 -11.67 -19.13 -15.71
CA PRO A 6 -10.59 -19.24 -14.75
C PRO A 6 -9.98 -17.86 -14.51
N GLN A 7 -10.10 -17.38 -13.28
CA GLN A 7 -9.48 -16.14 -12.87
C GLN A 7 -7.98 -16.38 -12.61
N PRO A 8 -7.11 -15.40 -12.90
CA PRO A 8 -5.74 -15.47 -12.44
C PRO A 8 -5.71 -15.71 -10.92
N PRO A 9 -4.74 -16.50 -10.40
CA PRO A 9 -4.63 -16.71 -8.96
C PRO A 9 -4.44 -15.38 -8.23
N ALA A 10 -4.84 -15.35 -6.96
CA ALA A 10 -4.62 -14.20 -6.11
C ALA A 10 -3.12 -13.87 -6.03
N THR A 11 -2.78 -12.58 -6.17
CA THR A 11 -1.41 -12.12 -5.94
C THR A 11 -1.25 -11.77 -4.47
N LEU A 12 -0.26 -12.40 -3.84
CA LEU A 12 0.10 -12.19 -2.44
C LEU A 12 1.46 -11.51 -2.39
N LEU A 13 1.53 -10.29 -1.85
CA LEU A 13 2.81 -9.62 -1.64
C LEU A 13 3.62 -10.35 -0.55
N PRO A 14 4.96 -10.43 -0.68
CA PRO A 14 5.80 -10.92 0.40
C PRO A 14 5.72 -9.98 1.60
N ALA A 15 5.86 -10.54 2.80
CA ALA A 15 6.00 -9.75 4.03
C ALA A 15 7.35 -9.00 4.04
N ASP A 16 7.35 -7.82 4.65
CA ASP A 16 8.54 -7.02 4.94
C ASP A 16 8.54 -6.76 6.46
N GLU A 17 8.92 -7.78 7.22
CA GLU A 17 8.91 -7.75 8.69
C GLU A 17 9.69 -6.57 9.28
N PRO A 18 10.90 -6.22 8.78
CA PRO A 18 11.62 -5.03 9.26
C PRO A 18 10.83 -3.74 9.06
N ALA A 19 10.25 -3.52 7.88
CA ALA A 19 9.49 -2.31 7.60
C ALA A 19 8.17 -2.25 8.37
N ALA A 20 7.48 -3.39 8.50
CA ALA A 20 6.24 -3.51 9.27
C ALA A 20 6.50 -3.23 10.76
N THR A 21 7.55 -3.81 11.32
CA THR A 21 7.98 -3.58 12.71
C THR A 21 8.36 -2.12 12.94
N ALA A 22 9.14 -1.53 12.03
CA ALA A 22 9.52 -0.13 12.12
C ALA A 22 8.31 0.81 12.08
N LEU A 23 7.31 0.53 11.25
CA LEU A 23 6.07 1.31 11.21
C LEU A 23 5.23 1.13 12.48
N ALA A 24 5.09 -0.11 12.97
CA ALA A 24 4.30 -0.41 14.15
C ALA A 24 4.85 0.24 15.43
N HIS A 25 6.17 0.41 15.51
CA HIS A 25 6.85 1.07 16.63
C HIS A 25 7.20 2.54 16.39
N ALA A 26 6.81 3.11 15.24
CA ALA A 26 7.08 4.51 14.95
C ALA A 26 6.33 5.41 15.94
N THR A 27 7.01 6.42 16.47
CA THR A 27 6.35 7.52 17.19
C THR A 27 5.35 8.18 16.23
N PRO A 28 4.10 8.47 16.67
CA PRO A 28 3.12 9.16 15.83
C PRO A 28 3.71 10.44 15.20
N GLY A 29 3.54 10.61 13.89
CA GLY A 29 4.11 11.73 13.14
C GLY A 29 5.55 11.50 12.65
N ARG A 30 6.14 10.31 12.85
CA ARG A 30 7.44 9.91 12.31
C ARG A 30 7.35 8.90 11.16
N GLU A 31 6.18 8.69 10.58
CA GLU A 31 5.96 7.75 9.47
C GLU A 31 6.84 8.11 8.25
N ALA A 32 7.19 9.39 8.11
CA ALA A 32 8.10 9.87 7.07
C ALA A 32 9.51 9.27 7.16
N GLU A 33 10.01 9.01 8.37
CA GLU A 33 11.31 8.35 8.56
C GLU A 33 11.26 6.89 8.11
N VAL A 34 10.16 6.21 8.43
CA VAL A 34 9.94 4.82 8.00
C VAL A 34 9.86 4.75 6.47
N ALA A 35 9.11 5.66 5.84
CA ALA A 35 9.05 5.74 4.38
C ALA A 35 10.40 6.06 3.74
N ALA A 36 11.22 6.90 4.39
CA ALA A 36 12.57 7.22 3.91
C ALA A 36 13.52 6.01 4.01
N HIS A 37 13.44 5.24 5.09
CA HIS A 37 14.29 4.06 5.30
C HIS A 37 13.81 2.84 4.49
N PHE A 38 12.50 2.68 4.32
CA PHE A 38 11.84 1.58 3.61
C PHE A 38 11.01 2.10 2.42
N PRO A 39 11.63 2.72 1.39
CA PRO A 39 10.90 3.43 0.33
C PRO A 39 10.01 2.55 -0.53
N THR A 40 10.24 1.24 -0.56
CA THR A 40 9.41 0.27 -1.30
C THR A 40 8.23 -0.25 -0.49
N TYR A 41 8.17 -0.01 0.82
CA TYR A 41 7.12 -0.51 1.69
C TYR A 41 5.87 0.38 1.61
N SER A 42 4.82 -0.12 0.94
CA SER A 42 3.58 0.66 0.75
C SER A 42 2.86 1.00 2.04
N GLY A 43 3.09 0.26 3.13
CA GLY A 43 2.47 0.52 4.44
C GLY A 43 2.84 1.90 5.01
N ALA A 44 4.10 2.30 4.93
CA ALA A 44 4.55 3.61 5.43
C ALA A 44 3.93 4.77 4.62
N TRP A 45 3.86 4.61 3.29
CA TRP A 45 3.18 5.58 2.42
C TRP A 45 1.68 5.67 2.69
N ALA A 46 1.02 4.54 2.99
CA ALA A 46 -0.39 4.53 3.37
C ALA A 46 -0.64 5.29 4.68
N ALA A 47 0.25 5.14 5.66
CA ALA A 47 0.16 5.84 6.94
C ALA A 47 0.33 7.37 6.76
N LEU A 48 1.32 7.79 5.96
CA LEU A 48 1.51 9.20 5.58
C LEU A 48 0.29 9.76 4.85
N ALA A 49 -0.24 9.02 3.87
CA ALA A 49 -1.41 9.43 3.12
C ALA A 49 -2.64 9.58 4.01
N ARG A 50 -2.85 8.64 4.95
CA ARG A 50 -3.93 8.70 5.94
C ARG A 50 -3.79 9.94 6.82
N GLY A 51 -2.61 10.16 7.40
CA GLY A 51 -2.36 11.32 8.26
C GLY A 51 -2.59 12.65 7.55
N ALA A 52 -2.10 12.80 6.32
CA ALA A 52 -2.33 14.00 5.51
C ALA A 52 -3.81 14.19 5.12
N PHE A 53 -4.51 13.10 4.79
CA PHE A 53 -5.93 13.15 4.48
C PHE A 53 -6.75 13.61 5.69
N ASP A 54 -6.48 13.03 6.87
CA ASP A 54 -7.19 13.37 8.11
C ASP A 54 -6.86 14.81 8.58
N ALA A 55 -5.69 15.34 8.22
CA ALA A 55 -5.29 16.72 8.47
C ALA A 55 -5.88 17.74 7.47
N GLY A 56 -6.59 17.30 6.43
CA GLY A 56 -7.14 18.19 5.41
C GLY A 56 -6.10 18.73 4.43
N GLU A 57 -5.01 17.98 4.19
CA GLU A 57 -3.92 18.33 3.28
C GLU A 57 -4.02 17.51 1.97
N PRO A 58 -4.91 17.86 1.03
CA PRO A 58 -5.28 17.00 -0.09
C PRO A 58 -4.11 16.71 -1.04
N VAL A 59 -3.26 17.70 -1.32
CA VAL A 59 -2.11 17.51 -2.22
C VAL A 59 -1.10 16.55 -1.61
N ALA A 60 -0.82 16.65 -0.31
CA ALA A 60 0.08 15.75 0.40
C ALA A 60 -0.51 14.34 0.47
N ALA A 61 -1.80 14.21 0.81
CA ALA A 61 -2.51 12.94 0.84
C ALA A 61 -2.44 12.22 -0.51
N TYR A 62 -2.75 12.93 -1.60
CA TYR A 62 -2.65 12.42 -2.97
C TYR A 62 -1.21 12.01 -3.31
N ALA A 63 -0.21 12.85 -3.01
CA ALA A 63 1.18 12.56 -3.32
C ALA A 63 1.70 11.30 -2.60
N TYR A 64 1.39 11.15 -1.31
CA TYR A 64 1.77 9.97 -0.54
C TYR A 64 1.04 8.72 -1.03
N ALA A 65 -0.28 8.79 -1.23
CA ALA A 65 -1.08 7.68 -1.72
C ALA A 65 -0.62 7.22 -3.11
N ARG A 66 -0.36 8.17 -4.01
CA ARG A 66 0.15 7.90 -5.37
C ARG A 66 1.51 7.21 -5.33
N THR A 67 2.40 7.66 -4.45
CA THR A 67 3.73 7.06 -4.28
C THR A 67 3.61 5.62 -3.79
N GLY A 68 2.87 5.39 -2.70
CA GLY A 68 2.65 4.05 -2.16
C GLY A 68 1.95 3.11 -3.13
N TYR A 69 0.97 3.62 -3.89
CA TYR A 69 0.29 2.88 -4.95
C TYR A 69 1.28 2.38 -6.01
N HIS A 70 2.17 3.24 -6.52
CA HIS A 70 3.15 2.83 -7.54
C HIS A 70 4.20 1.86 -7.00
N ARG A 71 4.68 2.07 -5.77
CA ARG A 71 5.61 1.13 -5.12
C ARG A 71 4.96 -0.25 -4.93
N GLY A 72 3.69 -0.28 -4.54
CA GLY A 72 2.91 -1.51 -4.44
C GLY A 72 2.68 -2.17 -5.80
N LEU A 73 2.39 -1.40 -6.86
CA LEU A 73 2.29 -1.94 -8.22
C LEU A 73 3.59 -2.60 -8.69
N ASP A 74 4.75 -2.01 -8.38
CA ASP A 74 6.04 -2.60 -8.72
C ASP A 74 6.26 -3.93 -7.99
N GLN A 75 5.87 -4.02 -6.71
CA GLN A 75 5.94 -5.27 -5.95
C GLN A 75 4.94 -6.31 -6.48
N LEU A 76 3.72 -5.91 -6.83
CA LEU A 76 2.71 -6.80 -7.42
C LEU A 76 3.20 -7.37 -8.74
N ARG A 77 3.79 -6.54 -9.61
CA ARG A 77 4.38 -6.98 -10.89
C ARG A 77 5.46 -8.03 -10.68
N LYS A 78 6.35 -7.80 -9.70
CA LYS A 78 7.38 -8.78 -9.30
C LYS A 78 6.75 -10.08 -8.76
N ALA A 79 5.66 -9.98 -8.01
CA ALA A 79 4.89 -11.11 -7.50
C ALA A 79 3.99 -11.81 -8.54
N GLY A 80 4.09 -11.43 -9.82
CA GLY A 80 3.39 -12.12 -10.91
C GLY A 80 2.09 -11.45 -11.36
N TRP A 81 1.67 -10.33 -10.75
CA TRP A 81 0.50 -9.58 -11.21
C TRP A 81 0.75 -8.97 -12.58
N ARG A 82 -0.25 -9.05 -13.47
CA ARG A 82 -0.16 -8.59 -14.87
C ARG A 82 -1.27 -7.59 -15.23
N GLY A 83 -1.76 -6.84 -14.25
CA GLY A 83 -2.84 -5.87 -14.45
C GLY A 83 -4.26 -6.44 -14.23
N ALA A 84 -4.36 -7.73 -13.92
CA ALA A 84 -5.63 -8.39 -13.62
C ALA A 84 -5.42 -9.50 -12.57
N GLY A 85 -6.51 -9.85 -11.88
CA GLY A 85 -6.50 -10.85 -10.82
C GLY A 85 -6.64 -10.23 -9.42
N PRO A 86 -7.10 -11.01 -8.43
CA PRO A 86 -7.40 -10.50 -7.10
C PRO A 86 -6.13 -10.19 -6.30
N VAL A 87 -6.18 -9.08 -5.56
CA VAL A 87 -5.21 -8.70 -4.52
C VAL A 87 -5.99 -8.64 -3.20
N PRO A 88 -6.08 -9.75 -2.45
CA PRO A 88 -7.01 -9.86 -1.34
C PRO A 88 -6.56 -9.03 -0.14
N TRP A 89 -7.51 -8.33 0.48
CA TRP A 89 -7.32 -7.58 1.74
C TRP A 89 -6.98 -8.49 2.94
N SER A 90 -7.49 -9.72 2.92
CA SER A 90 -7.24 -10.72 3.98
C SER A 90 -5.77 -11.10 4.11
N HIS A 91 -4.94 -10.83 3.09
CA HIS A 91 -3.50 -10.99 3.16
C HIS A 91 -2.87 -9.68 3.64
N GLU A 92 -2.37 -9.66 4.87
CA GLU A 92 -1.86 -8.43 5.51
C GLU A 92 -0.83 -7.66 4.67
N PRO A 93 0.20 -8.29 4.06
CA PRO A 93 1.15 -7.58 3.20
C PRO A 93 0.53 -6.80 2.03
N ASN A 94 -0.68 -7.18 1.57
CA ASN A 94 -1.39 -6.44 0.52
C ASN A 94 -2.02 -5.14 1.04
N GLN A 95 -2.29 -5.02 2.34
CA GLN A 95 -3.08 -3.92 2.89
C GLN A 95 -2.41 -2.56 2.71
N GLY A 96 -1.07 -2.48 2.75
CA GLY A 96 -0.36 -1.22 2.49
C GLY A 96 -0.67 -0.66 1.10
N PHE A 97 -0.58 -1.50 0.07
CA PHE A 97 -0.98 -1.13 -1.30
C PHE A 97 -2.47 -0.78 -1.40
N LEU A 98 -3.35 -1.61 -0.83
CA LEU A 98 -4.79 -1.42 -0.90
C LEU A 98 -5.26 -0.15 -0.18
N ARG A 99 -4.65 0.20 0.96
CA ARG A 99 -4.89 1.46 1.66
C ARG A 99 -4.46 2.66 0.82
N CYS A 100 -3.30 2.59 0.15
CA CYS A 100 -2.87 3.64 -0.78
C CYS A 100 -3.85 3.80 -1.95
N LEU A 101 -4.28 2.69 -2.56
CA LEU A 101 -5.27 2.72 -3.64
C LEU A 101 -6.59 3.35 -3.17
N HIS A 102 -7.08 2.96 -2.00
CA HIS A 102 -8.30 3.52 -1.43
C HIS A 102 -8.18 5.03 -1.18
N LEU A 103 -7.10 5.47 -0.53
CA LEU A 103 -6.85 6.89 -0.25
C LEU A 103 -6.66 7.70 -1.53
N LEU A 104 -6.02 7.13 -2.56
CA LEU A 104 -5.88 7.78 -3.86
C LEU A 104 -7.24 8.01 -4.55
N ALA A 105 -8.25 7.20 -4.25
CA ALA A 105 -9.60 7.39 -4.77
C ALA A 105 -10.42 8.42 -3.97
N LEU A 106 -9.97 8.77 -2.76
CA LEU A 106 -10.65 9.72 -1.88
C LEU A 106 -10.01 11.13 -1.88
N ALA A 107 -8.69 11.20 -2.03
CA ALA A 107 -7.90 12.44 -2.06
C ALA A 107 -8.00 13.15 -3.41
#